data_AF-A0A0M8P1A6-F1
#
_entry.id   AF-A0A0M8P1A6-F1
#
_cell.length_a   1.000
_cell.length_b   1.000
_cell.length_c   1.000
_cell.angle_alpha   90.00
_cell.angle_beta   90.00
_cell.angle_gamma   90.00
#
_symmetry.space_group_name_H-M   'P 1'
#
loop_
_entity.id
_entity.type
_entity.pdbx_description
1 polymer ?
#
loop_
_entity_poly.entity_id
_entity_poly.type
_entity_poly.pdbx_seq_one_letter_code
_entity_poly.pdbx_strand_id
1 'polypeptide(L)'
;MGPRVKRRRLTDPEDLSDDICQPASRLEKDSWNGFCEIESEPALFNVMLRDFGVKGVKVQEVVSLDEEMMALLNTPVYGLIFLFRWREDNDGKQEATCPDGLWFANQTANNACASVALLNIVNNIPDIDLGENLRSFKEFTMPFTPALRGDAINNFEFVKRIHNSYARKMDILNSDLQLKTEATTRKKGSNGQAAEESDATFHFIAFMPVMGQLWKLDGLERQPRALGECSEDDWLELVKPNLLDRMAAYEEEEIEFSILGLVRDPLHDLINDLAVNVRTLEILNQRAMSLCPSSDTLALDETILGPHPALSLTREDIDAAVIPQETHDDYQTCSDDKLQEYQQMISIRQREIRARIREEQQSHRSDDDSNVTASSVVELLLLCLPFFWMFLCFCFCDLAEILTDLEISILFWFPCFSIKAGPRRY
;
A
#
# COMPACT_ATOMS: atom_id res chain seq x y z
N MET A 1 -9.47 16.35 59.93
CA MET A 1 -9.29 17.16 58.70
C MET A 1 -8.50 16.31 57.70
N GLY A 2 -9.17 15.70 56.73
CA GLY A 2 -8.51 14.95 55.65
C GLY A 2 -8.17 15.89 54.47
N PRO A 3 -7.11 15.62 53.69
CA PRO A 3 -6.69 16.50 52.61
C PRO A 3 -7.71 16.46 51.46
N ARG A 4 -8.16 17.65 51.03
CA ARG A 4 -9.00 17.85 49.84
C ARG A 4 -8.22 17.45 48.60
N VAL A 5 -8.75 16.47 47.87
CA VAL A 5 -8.33 16.17 46.48
C VAL A 5 -8.62 17.41 45.63
N LYS A 6 -7.56 17.99 45.04
CA LYS A 6 -7.69 19.07 44.06
C LYS A 6 -8.38 18.48 42.82
N ARG A 7 -9.58 18.98 42.50
CA ARG A 7 -10.20 18.79 41.18
C ARG A 7 -9.20 19.31 40.13
N ARG A 8 -8.82 18.43 39.20
CA ARG A 8 -8.02 18.77 38.01
C ARG A 8 -8.75 19.90 37.27
N ARG A 9 -8.03 20.99 36.95
CA ARG A 9 -8.55 22.05 36.06
C ARG A 9 -8.95 21.40 34.74
N LEU A 10 -10.12 21.77 34.22
CA LEU A 10 -10.48 21.53 32.83
C LEU A 10 -9.40 22.21 31.98
N THR A 11 -8.74 21.43 31.12
CA THR A 11 -7.80 21.90 30.11
C THR A 11 -8.53 22.79 29.12
N ASP A 12 -7.85 23.82 28.61
CA ASP A 12 -8.40 24.73 27.60
C ASP A 12 -8.76 23.94 26.32
N PRO A 13 -9.86 24.29 25.63
CA PRO A 13 -10.34 23.53 24.46
C PRO A 13 -9.37 23.51 23.28
N GLU A 14 -8.45 24.48 23.17
CA GLU A 14 -7.37 24.49 22.16
C GLU A 14 -6.28 23.44 22.46
N ASP A 15 -6.09 23.06 23.73
CA ASP A 15 -5.10 22.07 24.18
C ASP A 15 -5.61 20.62 23.99
N LEU A 16 -6.92 20.45 23.82
CA LEU A 16 -7.57 19.16 23.54
C LEU A 16 -7.59 18.81 22.05
N SER A 17 -7.68 19.81 21.16
CA SER A 17 -7.67 19.57 19.71
C SER A 17 -6.33 19.04 19.22
N ASP A 18 -5.22 19.53 19.76
CA ASP A 18 -3.88 19.10 19.36
C ASP A 18 -3.55 17.69 19.87
N ASP A 19 -4.09 17.26 21.02
CA ASP A 19 -3.84 15.92 21.59
C ASP A 19 -4.62 14.82 20.87
N ILE A 20 -5.83 15.11 20.38
CA ILE A 20 -6.71 14.10 19.73
C ILE A 20 -6.24 13.74 18.32
N CYS A 21 -5.58 14.66 17.62
CA CYS A 21 -5.00 14.42 16.30
C CYS A 21 -3.66 13.68 16.33
N GLN A 22 -3.06 13.48 17.51
CA GLN A 22 -1.81 12.73 17.65
C GLN A 22 -2.02 11.22 17.37
N PRO A 23 -0.96 10.51 16.96
CA PRO A 23 -0.94 9.06 16.97
C PRO A 23 -1.33 8.51 18.33
N ALA A 24 -2.18 7.49 18.34
CA ALA A 24 -2.39 6.75 19.57
C ALA A 24 -1.08 6.07 19.99
N SER A 25 -0.77 6.11 21.28
CA SER A 25 0.40 5.44 21.83
C SER A 25 0.27 3.92 21.66
N ARG A 26 1.40 3.22 21.66
CA ARG A 26 1.41 1.75 21.55
C ARG A 26 0.54 1.08 22.62
N LEU A 27 0.56 1.57 23.86
CA LEU A 27 -0.27 1.01 24.93
C LEU A 27 -1.77 1.23 24.68
N GLU A 28 -2.16 2.36 24.10
CA GLU A 28 -3.55 2.62 23.73
C GLU A 28 -4.00 1.69 22.61
N LYS A 29 -3.16 1.50 21.58
CA LYS A 29 -3.43 0.58 20.46
C LYS A 29 -3.53 -0.87 20.92
N ASP A 30 -2.56 -1.35 21.71
CA ASP A 30 -2.49 -2.74 22.21
C ASP A 30 -3.63 -3.04 23.23
N SER A 31 -4.22 -2.02 23.87
CA SER A 31 -5.35 -2.21 24.80
C SER A 31 -6.72 -2.00 24.17
N TRP A 32 -6.77 -1.56 22.91
CA TRP A 32 -8.01 -1.35 22.18
C TRP A 32 -8.41 -2.59 21.39
N ASN A 33 -9.64 -3.07 21.63
CA ASN A 33 -10.14 -4.29 21.00
C ASN A 33 -10.75 -4.07 19.61
N GLY A 34 -10.91 -2.82 19.17
CA GLY A 34 -11.51 -2.46 17.89
C GLY A 34 -10.51 -2.42 16.72
N PHE A 35 -11.04 -2.05 15.56
CA PHE A 35 -10.28 -1.73 14.35
C PHE A 35 -10.51 -0.26 13.99
N CYS A 36 -9.46 0.46 13.61
CA CYS A 36 -9.59 1.80 13.05
C CYS A 36 -10.11 1.72 11.62
N GLU A 37 -10.74 2.78 11.14
CA GLU A 37 -11.03 2.87 9.72
C GLU A 37 -9.72 3.08 8.95
N ILE A 38 -9.60 2.45 7.78
CA ILE A 38 -8.40 2.52 6.92
C ILE A 38 -8.79 3.22 5.62
N GLU A 39 -8.04 4.25 5.28
CA GLU A 39 -8.17 4.96 4.01
C GLU A 39 -7.75 4.06 2.84
N SER A 40 -8.39 4.22 1.67
CA SER A 40 -8.13 3.40 0.48
C SER A 40 -6.88 3.83 -0.29
N GLU A 41 -5.76 3.85 0.40
CA GLU A 41 -4.47 4.34 -0.11
C GLU A 41 -3.50 3.19 -0.37
N PRO A 42 -2.94 3.04 -1.60
CA PRO A 42 -2.01 1.96 -1.93
C PRO A 42 -0.83 1.86 -0.96
N ALA A 43 -0.30 3.01 -0.51
CA ALA A 43 0.82 3.09 0.42
C ALA A 43 0.52 2.39 1.75
N LEU A 44 -0.68 2.57 2.31
CA LEU A 44 -1.08 1.92 3.56
C LEU A 44 -1.16 0.40 3.39
N PHE A 45 -1.79 -0.06 2.31
CA PHE A 45 -1.91 -1.50 2.01
C PHE A 45 -0.54 -2.14 1.74
N ASN A 46 0.38 -1.42 1.08
CA ASN A 46 1.74 -1.85 0.85
C ASN A 46 2.52 -2.05 2.16
N VAL A 47 2.45 -1.08 3.08
CA VAL A 47 3.07 -1.22 4.40
C VAL A 47 2.44 -2.38 5.17
N MET A 48 1.11 -2.52 5.17
CA MET A 48 0.41 -3.62 5.82
C MET A 48 0.86 -4.99 5.30
N LEU A 49 0.97 -5.16 3.98
CA LEU A 49 1.46 -6.41 3.37
C LEU A 49 2.88 -6.75 3.81
N ARG A 50 3.78 -5.75 3.80
CA ARG A 50 5.17 -5.93 4.25
C ARG A 50 5.23 -6.29 5.73
N ASP A 51 4.45 -5.62 6.58
CA ASP A 51 4.40 -5.86 8.03
C ASP A 51 3.73 -7.20 8.37
N PHE A 52 2.77 -7.66 7.55
CA PHE A 52 2.25 -9.02 7.64
C PHE A 52 3.32 -10.08 7.31
N GLY A 53 4.38 -9.69 6.62
CA GLY A 53 5.46 -10.57 6.16
C GLY A 53 5.21 -11.20 4.80
N VAL A 54 4.21 -10.71 4.05
CA VAL A 54 3.92 -11.18 2.69
C VAL A 54 4.98 -10.63 1.74
N LYS A 55 5.60 -11.49 0.93
CA LYS A 55 6.61 -11.09 -0.05
C LYS A 55 6.13 -11.28 -1.48
N GLY A 56 6.66 -10.43 -2.37
CA GLY A 56 6.44 -10.59 -3.81
C GLY A 56 5.09 -10.05 -4.29
N VAL A 57 4.36 -9.31 -3.43
CA VAL A 57 3.09 -8.65 -3.75
C VAL A 57 3.20 -7.19 -3.36
N LYS A 58 2.70 -6.30 -4.23
CA LYS A 58 2.46 -4.89 -3.94
C LYS A 58 1.06 -4.51 -4.39
N VAL A 59 0.56 -3.40 -3.89
CA VAL A 59 -0.70 -2.77 -4.26
C VAL A 59 -0.41 -1.58 -5.18
N GLN A 60 -1.13 -1.52 -6.29
CA GLN A 60 -1.17 -0.39 -7.21
C GLN A 60 -2.60 0.13 -7.32
N GLU A 61 -2.76 1.44 -7.43
CA GLU A 61 -4.06 2.02 -7.75
C GLU A 61 -4.45 1.70 -9.20
N VAL A 62 -5.71 1.33 -9.41
CA VAL A 62 -6.28 1.14 -10.75
C VAL A 62 -7.02 2.41 -11.14
N VAL A 63 -6.34 3.27 -11.90
CA VAL A 63 -6.85 4.59 -12.29
C VAL A 63 -8.03 4.51 -13.27
N SER A 64 -7.99 3.55 -14.19
CA SER A 64 -9.08 3.28 -15.14
C SER A 64 -9.13 1.79 -15.49
N LEU A 65 -10.33 1.30 -15.81
CA LEU A 65 -10.59 -0.05 -16.30
C LEU A 65 -10.32 -0.21 -17.81
N ASP A 66 -9.90 0.87 -18.48
CA ASP A 66 -9.47 0.85 -19.88
C ASP A 66 -8.27 -0.09 -20.06
N GLU A 67 -8.21 -0.78 -21.21
CA GLU A 67 -7.17 -1.76 -21.51
C GLU A 67 -5.74 -1.18 -21.39
N GLU A 68 -5.54 0.05 -21.88
CA GLU A 68 -4.23 0.73 -21.82
C GLU A 68 -3.77 0.99 -20.38
N MET A 69 -4.69 1.41 -19.49
CA MET A 69 -4.35 1.71 -18.10
C MET A 69 -4.16 0.44 -17.27
N MET A 70 -4.98 -0.59 -17.53
CA MET A 70 -4.82 -1.91 -16.91
C MET A 70 -3.48 -2.56 -17.30
N ALA A 71 -2.98 -2.32 -18.52
CA ALA A 71 -1.69 -2.82 -18.98
C ALA A 71 -0.47 -2.18 -18.27
N LEU A 72 -0.66 -1.06 -17.54
CA LEU A 72 0.39 -0.44 -16.72
C LEU A 72 0.56 -1.15 -15.37
N LEU A 73 -0.38 -2.00 -14.97
CA LEU A 73 -0.27 -2.78 -13.74
C LEU A 73 0.83 -3.82 -13.89
N ASN A 74 1.55 -4.06 -12.79
CA ASN A 74 2.52 -5.14 -12.77
C ASN A 74 1.82 -6.49 -12.92
N THR A 75 2.45 -7.41 -13.64
CA THR A 75 1.89 -8.73 -13.90
C THR A 75 2.66 -9.83 -13.16
N PRO A 76 1.98 -10.89 -12.71
CA PRO A 76 0.53 -11.08 -12.74
C PRO A 76 -0.21 -10.13 -11.77
N VAL A 77 -1.46 -9.80 -12.12
CA VAL A 77 -2.43 -9.19 -11.19
C VAL A 77 -3.11 -10.32 -10.43
N TYR A 78 -2.90 -10.40 -9.13
CA TYR A 78 -3.40 -11.47 -8.26
C TYR A 78 -4.87 -11.28 -7.85
N GLY A 79 -5.30 -10.03 -7.71
CA GLY A 79 -6.65 -9.71 -7.27
C GLY A 79 -6.91 -8.21 -7.29
N LEU A 80 -8.18 -7.82 -7.27
CA LEU A 80 -8.62 -6.44 -7.12
C LEU A 80 -9.37 -6.28 -5.79
N ILE A 81 -9.14 -5.15 -5.13
CA ILE A 81 -9.95 -4.67 -4.02
C ILE A 81 -10.77 -3.49 -4.54
N PHE A 82 -12.08 -3.55 -4.35
CA PHE A 82 -13.00 -2.48 -4.71
C PHE A 82 -13.62 -1.89 -3.46
N LEU A 83 -13.43 -0.58 -3.27
CA LEU A 83 -14.09 0.21 -2.24
C LEU A 83 -15.29 0.93 -2.84
N PHE A 84 -16.44 0.85 -2.18
CA PHE A 84 -17.65 1.56 -2.58
C PHE A 84 -18.56 1.80 -1.37
N ARG A 85 -19.52 2.72 -1.52
CA ARG A 85 -20.54 3.00 -0.51
C ARG A 85 -21.53 1.83 -0.41
N TRP A 86 -21.51 1.09 0.70
CA TRP A 86 -22.24 -0.17 0.82
C TRP A 86 -23.76 0.00 0.69
N ARG A 87 -24.39 -0.98 0.01
CA ARG A 87 -25.84 -1.13 -0.11
C ARG A 87 -26.17 -2.62 0.02
N GLU A 88 -27.35 -2.95 0.53
CA GLU A 88 -27.82 -4.34 0.59
C GLU A 88 -27.95 -4.91 -0.84
N ASP A 89 -27.11 -5.88 -1.17
CA ASP A 89 -27.22 -6.66 -2.41
C ASP A 89 -28.35 -7.69 -2.27
N ASN A 90 -29.20 -7.83 -3.30
CA ASN A 90 -30.30 -8.80 -3.30
C ASN A 90 -29.76 -10.25 -3.41
N ASP A 91 -29.92 -11.01 -2.34
CA ASP A 91 -29.06 -12.12 -1.97
C ASP A 91 -29.44 -13.50 -2.55
N GLY A 92 -29.38 -13.64 -3.88
CA GLY A 92 -29.81 -14.86 -4.59
C GLY A 92 -28.71 -15.69 -5.27
N LYS A 93 -27.44 -15.26 -5.21
CA LYS A 93 -26.35 -15.80 -6.07
C LYS A 93 -25.11 -16.28 -5.31
N GLN A 94 -25.16 -16.37 -3.98
CA GLN A 94 -24.05 -16.90 -3.19
C GLN A 94 -23.99 -18.43 -3.28
N GLU A 95 -22.80 -18.99 -3.11
CA GLU A 95 -22.63 -20.44 -3.01
C GLU A 95 -23.35 -21.01 -1.77
N ALA A 96 -23.76 -22.28 -1.83
CA ALA A 96 -24.38 -22.93 -0.68
C ALA A 96 -23.40 -23.06 0.51
N THR A 97 -22.12 -23.29 0.20
CA THR A 97 -21.01 -23.44 1.14
C THR A 97 -19.71 -22.97 0.47
N CYS A 98 -18.81 -22.36 1.25
CA CYS A 98 -17.45 -22.07 0.83
C CYS A 98 -16.76 -23.36 0.33
N PRO A 99 -16.29 -23.40 -0.93
CA PRO A 99 -15.61 -24.58 -1.47
C PRO A 99 -14.36 -24.98 -0.68
N ASP A 100 -14.08 -26.28 -0.66
CA ASP A 100 -12.81 -26.79 -0.13
C ASP A 100 -11.63 -26.22 -0.94
N GLY A 101 -10.57 -25.81 -0.25
CA GLY A 101 -9.41 -25.18 -0.88
C GLY A 101 -9.49 -23.66 -1.04
N LEU A 102 -10.68 -23.05 -0.99
CA LEU A 102 -10.85 -21.60 -0.99
C LEU A 102 -10.80 -21.04 0.43
N TRP A 103 -9.89 -20.11 0.68
CA TRP A 103 -9.83 -19.37 1.94
C TRP A 103 -10.70 -18.11 1.84
N PHE A 104 -11.80 -18.08 2.59
CA PHE A 104 -12.71 -16.94 2.66
C PHE A 104 -13.14 -16.72 4.11
N ALA A 105 -13.06 -15.49 4.57
CA ALA A 105 -13.44 -15.06 5.90
C ALA A 105 -14.48 -13.93 5.84
N ASN A 106 -15.44 -14.01 6.76
CA ASN A 106 -16.38 -12.92 6.99
C ASN A 106 -15.76 -11.80 7.80
N GLN A 107 -16.28 -10.60 7.61
CA GLN A 107 -16.04 -9.50 8.51
C GLN A 107 -16.98 -9.62 9.72
N THR A 108 -16.41 -9.88 10.90
CA THR A 108 -17.18 -9.96 12.17
C THR A 108 -16.96 -8.76 13.09
N ALA A 109 -16.11 -7.82 12.68
CA ALA A 109 -15.86 -6.55 13.38
C ALA A 109 -16.01 -5.37 12.41
N ASN A 110 -16.57 -4.25 12.90
CA ASN A 110 -16.62 -3.00 12.14
C ASN A 110 -15.19 -2.52 11.82
N ASN A 111 -15.01 -1.84 10.69
CA ASN A 111 -13.75 -1.28 10.20
C ASN A 111 -12.62 -2.28 9.87
N ALA A 112 -12.83 -3.59 10.08
CA ALA A 112 -11.85 -4.62 9.73
C ALA A 112 -11.80 -4.94 8.21
N CYS A 113 -12.65 -4.30 7.39
CA CYS A 113 -12.86 -4.58 5.97
C CYS A 113 -11.55 -4.61 5.16
N ALA A 114 -10.64 -3.64 5.36
CA ALA A 114 -9.35 -3.58 4.64
C ALA A 114 -8.49 -4.84 4.88
N SER A 115 -8.31 -5.24 6.15
CA SER A 115 -7.55 -6.44 6.50
C SER A 115 -8.25 -7.71 6.01
N VAL A 116 -9.58 -7.79 6.11
CA VAL A 116 -10.34 -8.96 5.65
C VAL A 116 -10.22 -9.10 4.13
N ALA A 117 -10.32 -8.02 3.36
CA ALA A 117 -10.14 -8.03 1.92
C ALA A 117 -8.73 -8.46 1.51
N LEU A 118 -7.68 -7.89 2.15
CA LEU A 118 -6.29 -8.30 1.93
C LEU A 118 -6.07 -9.79 2.22
N LEU A 119 -6.53 -10.28 3.37
CA LEU A 119 -6.38 -11.67 3.77
C LEU A 119 -7.16 -12.62 2.86
N ASN A 120 -8.35 -12.23 2.41
CA ASN A 120 -9.13 -12.99 1.43
C ASN A 120 -8.40 -13.13 0.09
N ILE A 121 -7.52 -12.19 -0.29
CA ILE A 121 -6.70 -12.33 -1.49
C ILE A 121 -5.42 -13.12 -1.22
N VAL A 122 -4.55 -12.66 -0.31
CA VAL A 122 -3.20 -13.23 -0.17
C VAL A 122 -3.22 -14.70 0.25
N ASN A 123 -4.22 -15.13 1.04
CA ASN A 123 -4.36 -16.53 1.43
C ASN A 123 -4.77 -17.45 0.27
N ASN A 124 -5.15 -16.93 -0.89
CA ASN A 124 -5.50 -17.74 -2.07
C ASN A 124 -4.48 -17.62 -3.21
N ILE A 125 -3.45 -16.77 -3.10
CA ILE A 125 -2.38 -16.69 -4.10
C ILE A 125 -1.53 -17.96 -4.03
N PRO A 126 -1.35 -18.69 -5.14
CA PRO A 126 -0.51 -19.89 -5.17
C PRO A 126 0.96 -19.55 -4.94
N ASP A 127 1.67 -20.40 -4.20
CA ASP A 127 3.13 -20.35 -3.99
C ASP A 127 3.70 -19.03 -3.43
N ILE A 128 2.85 -18.15 -2.88
CA ILE A 128 3.31 -16.90 -2.27
C ILE A 128 3.93 -17.13 -0.89
N ASP A 129 4.98 -16.37 -0.56
CA ASP A 129 5.53 -16.36 0.80
C ASP A 129 4.69 -15.45 1.70
N LEU A 130 3.78 -16.05 2.48
CA LEU A 130 2.93 -15.36 3.46
C LEU A 130 3.68 -14.91 4.74
N GLY A 131 4.94 -15.33 4.92
CA GLY A 131 5.61 -15.25 6.21
C GLY A 131 5.09 -16.29 7.23
N GLU A 132 5.72 -16.35 8.40
CA GLU A 132 5.44 -17.39 9.41
C GLU A 132 4.05 -17.24 10.06
N ASN A 133 3.70 -16.01 10.45
CA ASN A 133 2.47 -15.73 11.19
C ASN A 133 1.22 -16.00 10.35
N LEU A 134 1.14 -15.45 9.14
CA LEU A 134 -0.03 -15.65 8.28
C LEU A 134 -0.12 -17.08 7.74
N ARG A 135 1.00 -17.74 7.43
CA ARG A 135 0.99 -19.17 7.02
C ARG A 135 0.41 -20.05 8.11
N SER A 136 0.90 -19.90 9.35
CA SER A 136 0.39 -20.65 10.51
C SER A 136 -1.09 -20.35 10.76
N PHE A 137 -1.49 -19.08 10.61
CA PHE A 137 -2.89 -18.67 10.75
C PHE A 137 -3.80 -19.27 9.66
N LYS A 138 -3.36 -19.27 8.40
CA LYS A 138 -4.07 -19.88 7.27
C LYS A 138 -4.26 -21.38 7.52
N GLU A 139 -3.21 -22.10 7.88
CA GLU A 139 -3.27 -23.54 8.18
C GLU A 139 -4.23 -23.84 9.33
N PHE A 140 -4.15 -23.06 10.42
CA PHE A 140 -5.02 -23.21 11.59
C PHE A 140 -6.50 -22.95 11.27
N THR A 141 -6.78 -21.95 10.42
CA THR A 141 -8.15 -21.51 10.11
C THR A 141 -8.77 -22.15 8.88
N MET A 142 -7.99 -22.90 8.09
CA MET A 142 -8.49 -23.60 6.91
C MET A 142 -9.73 -24.49 7.18
N PRO A 143 -9.82 -25.27 8.28
CA PRO A 143 -11.01 -26.08 8.55
C PRO A 143 -12.21 -25.30 9.11
N PHE A 144 -12.08 -24.00 9.37
CA PHE A 144 -13.15 -23.20 9.97
C PHE A 144 -14.17 -22.74 8.94
N THR A 145 -15.39 -22.44 9.40
CA THR A 145 -16.38 -21.73 8.59
C THR A 145 -15.95 -20.28 8.36
N PRO A 146 -16.42 -19.61 7.30
CA PRO A 146 -16.08 -18.20 7.03
C PRO A 146 -16.31 -17.25 8.22
N ALA A 147 -17.40 -17.44 8.97
CA ALA A 147 -17.68 -16.67 10.19
C ALA A 147 -16.65 -16.92 11.29
N LEU A 148 -16.27 -18.19 11.53
CA LEU A 148 -15.24 -18.54 12.52
C LEU A 148 -13.85 -18.05 12.10
N ARG A 149 -13.54 -17.98 10.79
CA ARG A 149 -12.31 -17.34 10.30
C ARG A 149 -12.34 -15.84 10.60
N GLY A 150 -13.47 -15.17 10.40
CA GLY A 150 -13.66 -13.77 10.79
C GLY A 150 -13.42 -13.53 12.28
N ASP A 151 -13.99 -14.38 13.14
CA ASP A 151 -13.75 -14.32 14.59
C ASP A 151 -12.29 -14.59 14.95
N ALA A 152 -11.62 -15.51 14.25
CA ALA A 152 -10.20 -15.74 14.42
C ALA A 152 -9.37 -14.51 14.05
N ILE A 153 -9.71 -13.79 12.97
CA ILE A 153 -9.05 -12.53 12.57
C ILE A 153 -9.23 -11.47 13.66
N ASN A 154 -10.45 -11.33 14.18
CA ASN A 154 -10.74 -10.36 15.24
C ASN A 154 -9.94 -10.62 16.53
N ASN A 155 -9.56 -11.87 16.79
CA ASN A 155 -8.75 -12.24 17.96
C ASN A 155 -7.25 -12.40 17.62
N PHE A 156 -6.85 -12.13 16.38
CA PHE A 156 -5.47 -12.28 15.95
C PHE A 156 -4.70 -10.98 16.16
N GLU A 157 -4.04 -10.88 17.32
CA GLU A 157 -3.29 -9.68 17.74
C GLU A 157 -2.27 -9.21 16.71
N PHE A 158 -1.64 -10.15 15.99
CA PHE A 158 -0.69 -9.82 14.93
C PHE A 158 -1.31 -8.92 13.85
N VAL A 159 -2.47 -9.33 13.29
CA VAL A 159 -3.17 -8.56 12.26
C VAL A 159 -3.76 -7.27 12.83
N LYS A 160 -4.35 -7.35 14.02
CA LYS A 160 -4.97 -6.18 14.68
C LYS A 160 -3.96 -5.09 14.97
N ARG A 161 -2.79 -5.43 15.50
CA ARG A 161 -1.71 -4.48 15.80
C ARG A 161 -1.20 -3.77 14.55
N ILE A 162 -1.05 -4.50 13.44
CA ILE A 162 -0.61 -3.93 12.15
C ILE A 162 -1.70 -3.05 11.56
N HIS A 163 -2.95 -3.51 11.55
CA HIS A 163 -4.07 -2.68 11.10
C HIS A 163 -4.20 -1.39 11.91
N ASN A 164 -4.09 -1.47 13.24
CA ASN A 164 -4.23 -0.30 14.12
C ASN A 164 -2.94 0.54 14.22
N SER A 165 -1.84 0.19 13.54
CA SER A 165 -0.61 0.99 13.59
C SER A 165 -0.82 2.41 13.06
N TYR A 166 -1.83 2.59 12.20
CA TYR A 166 -2.21 3.87 11.58
C TYR A 166 -3.23 4.67 12.40
N ALA A 167 -3.82 4.06 13.45
CA ALA A 167 -4.86 4.71 14.24
C ALA A 167 -4.32 5.95 14.98
N ARG A 168 -4.97 7.09 14.75
CA ARG A 168 -4.88 8.30 15.59
C ARG A 168 -5.80 8.14 16.80
N LYS A 169 -5.58 8.95 17.84
CA LYS A 169 -6.48 8.93 19.01
C LYS A 169 -7.92 9.26 18.62
N MET A 170 -8.11 10.17 17.67
CA MET A 170 -9.43 10.51 17.13
C MET A 170 -10.15 9.29 16.55
N ASP A 171 -9.45 8.43 15.80
CA ASP A 171 -10.05 7.27 15.12
C ASP A 171 -10.57 6.25 16.13
N ILE A 172 -9.78 6.00 17.18
CA ILE A 172 -10.17 5.14 18.31
C ILE A 172 -11.43 5.71 19.00
N LEU A 173 -11.42 7.01 19.29
CA LEU A 173 -12.55 7.68 19.97
C LEU A 173 -13.82 7.69 19.12
N ASN A 174 -13.70 7.95 17.81
CA ASN A 174 -14.81 7.98 16.87
C ASN A 174 -15.44 6.59 16.72
N SER A 175 -14.61 5.56 16.56
CA SER A 175 -15.07 4.17 16.48
C SER A 175 -15.77 3.73 17.77
N ASP A 176 -15.20 4.04 18.94
CA ASP A 176 -15.84 3.76 20.23
C ASP A 176 -17.16 4.53 20.42
N LEU A 177 -17.26 5.75 19.90
CA LEU A 177 -18.47 6.57 19.97
C LEU A 177 -19.58 6.03 19.05
N GLN A 178 -19.24 5.61 17.83
CA GLN A 178 -20.16 4.96 16.90
C GLN A 178 -20.72 3.67 17.51
N LEU A 179 -19.85 2.79 18.03
CA LEU A 179 -20.26 1.56 18.71
C LEU A 179 -21.19 1.81 19.89
N LYS A 180 -20.92 2.84 20.70
CA LYS A 180 -21.82 3.25 21.80
C LYS A 180 -23.16 3.74 21.28
N THR A 181 -23.17 4.49 20.18
CA THR A 181 -24.39 5.01 19.56
C THR A 181 -25.23 3.85 19.03
N GLU A 182 -24.65 2.93 18.25
CA GLU A 182 -25.32 1.72 17.77
C GLU A 182 -25.88 0.85 18.90
N ALA A 183 -25.09 0.63 19.96
CA ALA A 183 -25.53 -0.18 21.09
C ALA A 183 -26.69 0.47 21.88
N THR A 184 -26.79 1.80 21.88
CA THR A 184 -27.86 2.54 22.56
C THR A 184 -29.10 2.72 21.71
N THR A 185 -28.97 2.87 20.39
CA THR A 185 -30.09 2.90 19.44
C THR A 185 -30.75 1.53 19.31
N ARG A 186 -29.99 0.43 19.21
CA ARG A 186 -30.53 -0.94 19.21
C ARG A 186 -31.32 -1.29 20.48
N LYS A 187 -31.01 -0.68 21.63
CA LYS A 187 -31.72 -0.89 22.91
C LYS A 187 -33.01 -0.06 23.05
N LYS A 188 -33.13 1.06 22.35
CA LYS A 188 -34.36 1.85 22.28
C LYS A 188 -35.14 1.36 21.07
N GLY A 189 -35.78 0.20 21.19
CA GLY A 189 -36.56 -0.39 20.10
C GLY A 189 -37.47 0.65 19.45
N SER A 190 -37.30 0.90 18.16
CA SER A 190 -38.20 1.74 17.39
C SER A 190 -38.32 1.20 15.98
N ASN A 191 -39.58 0.93 15.62
CA ASN A 191 -40.16 1.04 14.29
C ASN A 191 -39.20 1.51 13.20
N GLY A 192 -39.04 0.65 12.19
CA GLY A 192 -38.30 0.96 10.99
C GLY A 192 -38.80 2.21 10.29
N GLN A 193 -37.94 2.71 9.40
CA GLN A 193 -38.10 3.88 8.53
C GLN A 193 -37.78 5.22 9.22
N ALA A 194 -36.49 5.58 9.28
CA ALA A 194 -35.94 6.95 9.12
C ALA A 194 -34.46 7.08 9.54
N ALA A 195 -33.57 6.13 9.19
CA ALA A 195 -32.13 6.27 9.45
C ALA A 195 -31.24 5.76 8.29
N GLU A 196 -31.81 5.48 7.12
CA GLU A 196 -31.11 4.71 6.07
C GLU A 196 -30.46 5.54 4.96
N GLU A 197 -30.66 6.87 4.90
CA GLU A 197 -30.17 7.67 3.76
C GLU A 197 -28.84 8.41 3.97
N SER A 198 -28.33 8.57 5.20
CA SER A 198 -27.16 9.46 5.45
C SER A 198 -25.92 8.80 6.04
N ASP A 199 -25.85 7.47 6.15
CA ASP A 199 -24.74 6.78 6.86
C ASP A 199 -24.30 5.49 6.17
N ALA A 200 -24.36 5.45 4.84
CA ALA A 200 -23.86 4.30 4.10
C ALA A 200 -22.32 4.28 4.21
N THR A 201 -21.80 3.36 5.01
CA THR A 201 -20.37 3.17 5.24
C THR A 201 -19.69 2.60 4.00
N PHE A 202 -18.44 3.01 3.76
CA PHE A 202 -17.61 2.42 2.72
C PHE A 202 -17.24 0.97 3.06
N HIS A 203 -17.24 0.10 2.04
CA HIS A 203 -16.92 -1.31 2.22
C HIS A 203 -15.99 -1.84 1.13
N PHE A 204 -15.02 -2.65 1.55
CA PHE A 204 -14.06 -3.31 0.66
C PHE A 204 -14.55 -4.70 0.26
N ILE A 205 -14.51 -4.99 -1.04
CA ILE A 205 -14.73 -6.33 -1.60
C ILE A 205 -13.51 -6.74 -2.41
N ALA A 206 -13.14 -8.02 -2.29
CA ALA A 206 -12.07 -8.61 -3.09
C ALA A 206 -12.61 -9.38 -4.30
N PHE A 207 -11.89 -9.31 -5.41
CA PHE A 207 -12.10 -10.11 -6.62
C PHE A 207 -10.79 -10.80 -6.99
N MET A 208 -10.81 -12.10 -7.26
CA MET A 208 -9.62 -12.81 -7.73
C MET A 208 -9.94 -14.15 -8.41
N PRO A 209 -9.07 -14.63 -9.31
CA PRO A 209 -9.15 -15.98 -9.85
C PRO A 209 -8.62 -16.99 -8.83
N VAL A 210 -9.39 -18.03 -8.52
CA VAL A 210 -8.96 -19.15 -7.67
C VAL A 210 -9.54 -20.44 -8.23
N MET A 211 -8.68 -21.44 -8.44
CA MET A 211 -9.07 -22.77 -8.96
C MET A 211 -9.84 -22.70 -10.30
N GLY A 212 -9.41 -21.83 -11.22
CA GLY A 212 -10.03 -21.69 -12.55
C GLY A 212 -11.38 -20.95 -12.55
N GLN A 213 -11.72 -20.26 -11.47
CA GLN A 213 -12.98 -19.55 -11.29
C GLN A 213 -12.72 -18.14 -10.74
N LEU A 214 -13.42 -17.14 -11.26
CA LEU A 214 -13.42 -15.79 -10.71
C LEU A 214 -14.36 -15.74 -9.51
N TRP A 215 -13.85 -15.27 -8.39
CA TRP A 215 -14.59 -15.13 -7.14
C TRP A 215 -14.79 -13.68 -6.76
N LYS A 216 -16.01 -13.36 -6.29
CA LYS A 216 -16.30 -12.21 -5.43
C LYS A 216 -16.22 -12.68 -3.98
N LEU A 217 -15.34 -12.05 -3.21
CA LEU A 217 -15.08 -12.34 -1.80
C LEU A 217 -15.46 -11.11 -0.97
N ASP A 218 -16.75 -11.03 -0.62
CA ASP A 218 -17.32 -9.94 0.18
C ASP A 218 -17.45 -10.36 1.63
N GLY A 219 -16.72 -9.70 2.54
CA GLY A 219 -16.73 -10.04 3.96
C GLY A 219 -18.11 -9.97 4.64
N LEU A 220 -19.05 -9.19 4.08
CA LEU A 220 -20.41 -9.04 4.61
C LEU A 220 -21.40 -10.07 4.03
N GLU A 221 -21.03 -10.77 2.95
CA GLU A 221 -21.83 -11.86 2.38
C GLU A 221 -21.61 -13.18 3.15
N ARG A 222 -22.64 -14.02 3.28
CA ARG A 222 -22.56 -15.26 4.06
C ARG A 222 -21.55 -16.27 3.47
N GLN A 223 -21.43 -16.32 2.16
CA GLN A 223 -20.61 -17.24 1.40
C GLN A 223 -19.97 -16.50 0.21
N PRO A 224 -18.83 -16.98 -0.30
CA PRO A 224 -18.23 -16.39 -1.50
C PRO A 224 -19.15 -16.62 -2.70
N ARG A 225 -18.98 -15.78 -3.73
CA ARG A 225 -19.80 -15.85 -4.94
C ARG A 225 -18.93 -16.10 -6.18
N ALA A 226 -19.25 -17.17 -6.90
CA ALA A 226 -18.65 -17.48 -8.18
C ALA A 226 -19.20 -16.54 -9.27
N LEU A 227 -18.33 -15.96 -10.09
CA LEU A 227 -18.70 -15.03 -11.17
C LEU A 227 -18.57 -15.62 -12.58
N GLY A 228 -17.67 -16.58 -12.78
CA GLY A 228 -17.51 -17.34 -14.01
C GLY A 228 -16.17 -18.09 -14.04
N GLU A 229 -16.07 -19.11 -14.90
CA GLU A 229 -14.78 -19.79 -15.14
C GLU A 229 -13.80 -18.79 -15.80
N CYS A 230 -12.54 -18.83 -15.38
CA CYS A 230 -11.50 -17.97 -15.94
C CYS A 230 -10.11 -18.62 -15.82
N SER A 231 -9.20 -18.14 -16.64
CA SER A 231 -7.76 -18.34 -16.53
C SER A 231 -7.10 -17.15 -15.80
N GLU A 232 -5.80 -17.26 -15.55
CA GLU A 232 -5.02 -16.16 -14.97
C GLU A 232 -4.87 -14.97 -15.95
N ASP A 233 -5.06 -15.18 -17.25
CA ASP A 233 -4.82 -14.16 -18.28
C ASP A 233 -6.08 -13.37 -18.66
N ASP A 234 -7.29 -13.93 -18.49
CA ASP A 234 -8.56 -13.35 -18.98
C ASP A 234 -9.52 -12.89 -17.87
N TRP A 235 -9.25 -13.21 -16.60
CA TRP A 235 -10.17 -12.90 -15.50
C TRP A 235 -10.43 -11.39 -15.31
N LEU A 236 -9.47 -10.54 -15.69
CA LEU A 236 -9.62 -9.09 -15.65
C LEU A 236 -10.70 -8.61 -16.64
N GLU A 237 -10.84 -9.26 -17.79
CA GLU A 237 -11.92 -8.95 -18.74
C GLU A 237 -13.28 -9.39 -18.18
N LEU A 238 -13.31 -10.51 -17.45
CA LEU A 238 -14.52 -11.04 -16.82
C LEU A 238 -15.00 -10.20 -15.63
N VAL A 239 -14.08 -9.62 -14.85
CA VAL A 239 -14.44 -8.79 -13.68
C VAL A 239 -14.90 -7.39 -14.07
N LYS A 240 -14.37 -6.82 -15.17
CA LYS A 240 -14.68 -5.45 -15.62
C LYS A 240 -16.18 -5.12 -15.66
N PRO A 241 -17.06 -5.92 -16.31
CA PRO A 241 -18.50 -5.64 -16.31
C PRO A 241 -19.10 -5.61 -14.90
N ASN A 242 -18.63 -6.46 -13.98
CA ASN A 242 -19.12 -6.48 -12.60
C ASN A 242 -18.76 -5.20 -11.85
N LEU A 243 -17.57 -4.63 -12.11
CA LEU A 243 -17.14 -3.35 -11.53
C LEU A 243 -17.91 -2.18 -12.17
N LEU A 244 -18.06 -2.18 -13.49
CA LEU A 244 -18.79 -1.13 -14.22
C LEU A 244 -20.28 -1.09 -13.83
N ASP A 245 -20.93 -2.25 -13.72
CA ASP A 245 -22.33 -2.35 -13.29
C ASP A 245 -22.51 -1.80 -11.87
N ARG A 246 -21.54 -2.06 -10.98
CA ARG A 246 -21.49 -1.51 -9.62
C ARG A 246 -21.32 0.00 -9.64
N MET A 247 -20.35 0.51 -10.42
CA MET A 247 -20.10 1.95 -10.56
C MET A 247 -21.33 2.69 -11.14
N ALA A 248 -22.01 2.09 -12.12
CA ALA A 248 -23.20 2.66 -12.77
C ALA A 248 -24.46 2.66 -11.88
N ALA A 249 -24.48 1.89 -10.79
CA ALA A 249 -25.59 1.89 -9.83
C ALA A 249 -25.61 3.12 -8.90
N TYR A 250 -24.61 3.99 -8.99
CA TYR A 250 -24.51 5.26 -8.26
C TYR A 250 -24.98 6.44 -9.13
N GLU A 251 -25.49 7.49 -8.48
CA GLU A 251 -25.97 8.69 -9.17
C GLU A 251 -24.80 9.41 -9.85
N GLU A 252 -25.04 10.04 -11.01
CA GLU A 252 -24.03 10.59 -11.94
C GLU A 252 -23.06 11.63 -11.31
N GLU A 253 -23.29 12.06 -10.07
CA GLU A 253 -22.53 13.11 -9.37
C GLU A 253 -21.68 12.58 -8.19
N GLU A 254 -21.83 11.33 -7.75
CA GLU A 254 -21.10 10.74 -6.60
C GLU A 254 -20.06 9.70 -7.05
N ILE A 255 -18.83 10.13 -7.39
CA ILE A 255 -17.69 9.23 -7.65
C ILE A 255 -16.97 8.94 -6.33
N GLU A 256 -17.57 8.09 -5.50
CA GLU A 256 -16.97 7.66 -4.22
C GLU A 256 -16.59 6.17 -4.28
N PHE A 257 -15.68 5.82 -5.19
CA PHE A 257 -15.12 4.47 -5.27
C PHE A 257 -13.61 4.51 -5.49
N SER A 258 -12.94 3.43 -5.09
CA SER A 258 -11.52 3.21 -5.35
C SER A 258 -11.30 1.76 -5.74
N ILE A 259 -10.37 1.52 -6.67
CA ILE A 259 -9.96 0.18 -7.08
C ILE A 259 -8.46 0.05 -6.84
N LEU A 260 -8.07 -0.97 -6.10
CA LEU A 260 -6.68 -1.29 -5.80
C LEU A 260 -6.36 -2.67 -6.40
N GLY A 261 -5.27 -2.79 -7.14
CA GLY A 261 -4.77 -4.05 -7.69
C GLY A 261 -3.66 -4.62 -6.82
N LEU A 262 -3.83 -5.86 -6.35
CA LEU A 262 -2.73 -6.64 -5.78
C LEU A 262 -1.97 -7.29 -6.94
N VAL A 263 -0.72 -6.90 -7.09
CA VAL A 263 0.12 -7.23 -8.24
C VAL A 263 1.47 -7.76 -7.81
N ARG A 264 2.24 -8.32 -8.75
CA ARG A 264 3.63 -8.71 -8.53
C ARG A 264 4.50 -7.53 -8.06
N ASP A 265 5.20 -7.71 -6.95
CA ASP A 265 6.29 -6.81 -6.56
C ASP A 265 7.55 -7.12 -7.39
N PRO A 266 7.99 -6.21 -8.27
CA PRO A 266 9.11 -6.44 -9.17
C PRO A 266 10.45 -6.38 -8.44
N LEU A 267 10.50 -5.83 -7.21
CA LEU A 267 11.77 -5.67 -6.48
C LEU A 267 12.47 -7.02 -6.25
N HIS A 268 11.69 -8.05 -5.90
CA HIS A 268 12.25 -9.39 -5.69
C HIS A 268 12.87 -9.97 -6.97
N ASP A 269 12.18 -9.85 -8.11
CA ASP A 269 12.65 -10.35 -9.40
C ASP A 269 13.87 -9.55 -9.88
N LEU A 270 13.87 -8.23 -9.68
CA LEU A 270 15.00 -7.38 -10.02
C LEU A 270 16.26 -7.71 -9.20
N ILE A 271 16.12 -8.04 -7.92
CA ILE A 271 17.24 -8.48 -7.08
C ILE A 271 17.77 -9.84 -7.57
N ASN A 272 16.88 -10.78 -7.92
CA ASN A 272 17.28 -12.06 -8.51
C ASN A 272 18.01 -11.87 -9.85
N ASP A 273 17.51 -11.00 -10.71
CA ASP A 273 18.16 -10.62 -11.97
C ASP A 273 19.55 -10.01 -11.74
N LEU A 274 19.68 -9.16 -10.71
CA LEU A 274 20.97 -8.59 -10.31
C LEU A 274 21.92 -9.67 -9.81
N ALA A 275 21.44 -10.65 -9.04
CA ALA A 275 22.25 -11.76 -8.55
C ALA A 275 22.81 -12.60 -9.72
N VAL A 276 21.97 -12.96 -10.69
CA VAL A 276 22.39 -13.65 -11.92
C VAL A 276 23.39 -12.82 -12.72
N ASN A 277 23.15 -11.51 -12.84
CA ASN A 277 24.05 -10.58 -13.51
C ASN A 277 25.44 -10.54 -12.84
N VAL A 278 25.49 -10.34 -11.52
CA VAL A 278 26.74 -10.30 -10.74
C VAL A 278 27.48 -11.62 -10.81
N ARG A 279 26.75 -12.75 -10.66
CA ARG A 279 27.34 -14.09 -10.79
C ARG A 279 27.96 -14.33 -12.16
N THR A 280 27.30 -13.85 -13.20
CA THR A 280 27.82 -13.91 -14.58
C THR A 280 29.11 -13.13 -14.72
N LEU A 281 29.19 -11.92 -14.17
CA LEU A 281 30.42 -11.12 -14.17
C LEU A 281 31.55 -11.77 -13.37
N GLU A 282 31.25 -12.43 -12.24
CA GLU A 282 32.27 -13.18 -11.50
C GLU A 282 32.94 -14.25 -12.38
N ILE A 283 32.15 -15.02 -13.13
CA ILE A 283 32.65 -16.07 -14.03
C ILE A 283 33.48 -15.46 -15.17
N LEU A 284 32.97 -14.42 -15.82
CA LEU A 284 33.67 -13.75 -16.93
C LEU A 284 35.00 -13.15 -16.46
N ASN A 285 35.02 -12.51 -15.29
CA ASN A 285 36.23 -11.91 -14.73
C ASN A 285 37.25 -12.97 -14.29
N GLN A 286 36.79 -14.07 -13.68
CA GLN A 286 37.67 -15.21 -13.35
C GLN A 286 38.36 -15.75 -14.62
N ARG A 287 37.63 -15.87 -15.72
CA ARG A 287 38.20 -16.29 -17.00
C ARG A 287 39.18 -15.27 -17.56
N ALA A 288 38.82 -13.99 -17.59
CA ALA A 288 39.71 -12.92 -18.08
C ALA A 288 41.04 -12.89 -17.31
N MET A 289 40.99 -13.02 -15.97
CA MET A 289 42.18 -13.09 -15.12
C MET A 289 43.05 -14.33 -15.40
N SER A 290 42.43 -15.46 -15.77
CA SER A 290 43.16 -16.68 -16.13
C SER A 290 43.93 -16.57 -17.45
N LEU A 291 43.44 -15.75 -18.40
CA LEU A 291 44.06 -15.53 -19.70
C LEU A 291 45.15 -14.45 -19.62
N CYS A 292 44.90 -13.36 -18.88
CA CYS A 292 45.84 -12.25 -18.71
C CYS A 292 45.75 -11.67 -17.28
N PRO A 293 46.71 -11.96 -16.39
CA PRO A 293 46.74 -11.44 -15.02
C PRO A 293 46.88 -9.91 -14.91
N SER A 294 47.34 -9.26 -15.98
CA SER A 294 47.51 -7.81 -16.09
C SER A 294 46.37 -7.11 -16.84
N SER A 295 45.31 -7.83 -17.21
CA SER A 295 44.14 -7.20 -17.83
C SER A 295 43.45 -6.38 -16.75
N ASP A 296 43.44 -5.05 -16.90
CA ASP A 296 42.47 -4.23 -16.19
C ASP A 296 41.09 -4.77 -16.59
N THR A 297 40.34 -5.29 -15.62
CA THR A 297 38.94 -5.66 -15.83
C THR A 297 38.23 -4.44 -16.38
N LEU A 298 37.77 -4.52 -17.64
CA LEU A 298 36.99 -3.48 -18.34
C LEU A 298 35.57 -3.35 -17.76
N ALA A 299 35.44 -3.41 -16.43
CA ALA A 299 34.22 -3.06 -15.74
C ALA A 299 33.96 -1.58 -15.97
N LEU A 300 32.77 -1.24 -16.48
CA LEU A 300 32.32 0.14 -16.50
C LEU A 300 32.42 0.70 -15.08
N ASP A 301 32.88 1.94 -14.96
CA ASP A 301 32.96 2.66 -13.68
C ASP A 301 31.58 2.52 -12.99
N GLU A 302 31.59 2.01 -11.75
CA GLU A 302 30.44 1.58 -10.94
C GLU A 302 29.96 0.12 -11.00
N THR A 303 30.43 -0.77 -11.88
CA THR A 303 29.91 -2.16 -11.93
C THR A 303 30.11 -2.91 -10.61
N ILE A 304 29.05 -3.55 -10.10
CA ILE A 304 29.07 -4.36 -8.87
C ILE A 304 29.55 -5.77 -9.21
N LEU A 305 30.49 -6.27 -8.42
CA LEU A 305 31.12 -7.59 -8.61
C LEU A 305 30.94 -8.52 -7.40
N GLY A 306 30.02 -8.19 -6.49
CA GLY A 306 29.80 -8.97 -5.28
C GLY A 306 28.58 -8.49 -4.48
N PRO A 307 28.44 -8.94 -3.23
CA PRO A 307 27.33 -8.55 -2.36
C PRO A 307 27.23 -7.03 -2.23
N HIS A 308 26.00 -6.51 -2.22
CA HIS A 308 25.76 -5.08 -2.15
C HIS A 308 24.54 -4.79 -1.25
N PRO A 309 24.76 -4.59 0.07
CA PRO A 309 23.68 -4.46 1.05
C PRO A 309 22.67 -3.34 0.75
N ALA A 310 23.10 -2.22 0.16
CA ALA A 310 22.19 -1.13 -0.18
C ALA A 310 21.20 -1.47 -1.32
N LEU A 311 21.46 -2.53 -2.10
CA LEU A 311 20.53 -3.07 -3.10
C LEU A 311 19.87 -4.37 -2.62
N SER A 312 20.00 -4.68 -1.32
CA SER A 312 19.53 -5.94 -0.73
C SER A 312 20.10 -7.20 -1.40
N LEU A 313 21.26 -7.10 -2.06
CA LEU A 313 21.92 -8.22 -2.72
C LEU A 313 22.90 -8.90 -1.75
N THR A 314 22.64 -10.16 -1.39
CA THR A 314 23.49 -10.93 -0.48
C THR A 314 24.43 -11.88 -1.22
N ARG A 315 25.38 -12.48 -0.50
CA ARG A 315 26.24 -13.53 -1.08
C ARG A 315 25.45 -14.80 -1.40
N GLU A 316 24.49 -15.13 -0.56
CA GLU A 316 23.62 -16.31 -0.73
C GLU A 316 22.82 -16.21 -2.03
N ASP A 317 22.27 -15.02 -2.35
CA ASP A 317 21.55 -14.79 -3.61
C ASP A 317 22.45 -15.00 -4.83
N ILE A 318 23.67 -14.47 -4.79
CA ILE A 318 24.66 -14.60 -5.88
C ILE A 318 25.08 -16.06 -6.07
N ASP A 319 25.32 -16.79 -4.98
CA ASP A 319 25.76 -18.19 -5.04
C ASP A 319 24.61 -19.13 -5.44
N ALA A 320 23.37 -18.79 -5.12
CA ALA A 320 22.17 -19.52 -5.55
C ALA A 320 21.77 -19.22 -7.00
N ALA A 321 22.28 -18.14 -7.61
CA ALA A 321 21.93 -17.73 -8.95
C ALA A 321 22.35 -18.78 -10.00
N VAL A 322 21.36 -19.26 -10.77
CA VAL A 322 21.56 -20.30 -11.78
C VAL A 322 21.89 -19.67 -13.13
N ILE A 323 23.03 -20.06 -13.70
CA ILE A 323 23.40 -19.72 -15.07
C ILE A 323 23.26 -21.01 -15.91
N PRO A 324 22.52 -20.98 -17.04
CA PRO A 324 22.37 -22.14 -17.89
C PRO A 324 23.74 -22.72 -18.31
N GLN A 325 23.87 -24.05 -18.28
CA GLN A 325 25.16 -24.71 -18.58
C GLN A 325 25.68 -24.36 -19.98
N GLU A 326 24.80 -24.30 -20.97
CA GLU A 326 25.17 -23.91 -22.34
C GLU A 326 25.80 -22.51 -22.39
N THR A 327 25.23 -21.57 -21.63
CA THR A 327 25.76 -20.20 -21.53
C THR A 327 27.09 -20.17 -20.79
N HIS A 328 27.21 -20.94 -19.71
CA HIS A 328 28.46 -21.08 -18.97
C HIS A 328 29.57 -21.68 -19.86
N ASP A 329 29.28 -22.70 -20.65
CA ASP A 329 30.24 -23.34 -21.54
C ASP A 329 30.70 -22.40 -22.66
N ASP A 330 29.79 -21.59 -23.23
CA ASP A 330 30.15 -20.53 -24.17
C ASP A 330 31.06 -19.49 -23.49
N TYR A 331 30.74 -19.07 -22.26
CA TYR A 331 31.61 -18.17 -21.50
C TYR A 331 32.99 -18.74 -21.20
N GLN A 332 33.18 -20.07 -21.16
CA GLN A 332 34.47 -20.71 -20.96
C GLN A 332 35.27 -20.93 -22.25
N THR A 333 34.61 -20.91 -23.41
CA THR A 333 35.21 -21.29 -24.71
C THR A 333 35.25 -20.16 -25.75
N CYS A 334 34.54 -19.05 -25.55
CA CYS A 334 34.50 -17.94 -26.50
C CYS A 334 35.85 -17.21 -26.67
N SER A 335 36.03 -16.44 -27.74
CA SER A 335 37.27 -15.66 -27.96
C SER A 335 37.40 -14.49 -26.97
N ASP A 336 38.62 -13.95 -26.82
CA ASP A 336 38.88 -12.78 -25.96
C ASP A 336 38.03 -11.56 -26.32
N ASP A 337 37.85 -11.30 -27.62
CA ASP A 337 37.00 -10.20 -28.10
C ASP A 337 35.53 -10.40 -27.68
N LYS A 338 35.02 -11.63 -27.77
CA LYS A 338 33.66 -11.99 -27.32
C LYS A 338 33.53 -11.91 -25.80
N LEU A 339 34.57 -12.29 -25.06
CA LEU A 339 34.59 -12.19 -23.61
C LEU A 339 34.46 -10.74 -23.15
N GLN A 340 35.18 -9.82 -23.81
CA GLN A 340 35.07 -8.39 -23.56
C GLN A 340 33.68 -7.83 -23.94
N GLU A 341 33.11 -8.28 -25.06
CA GLU A 341 31.75 -7.92 -25.48
C GLU A 341 30.71 -8.36 -24.43
N TYR A 342 30.81 -9.59 -23.92
CA TYR A 342 29.94 -10.07 -22.83
C TYR A 342 30.11 -9.26 -21.54
N GLN A 343 31.34 -8.97 -21.12
CA GLN A 343 31.58 -8.13 -19.93
C GLN A 343 30.92 -6.75 -20.07
N GLN A 344 31.07 -6.11 -21.23
CA GLN A 344 30.44 -4.82 -21.51
C GLN A 344 28.91 -4.91 -21.51
N MET A 345 28.35 -5.88 -22.22
CA MET A 345 26.90 -6.08 -22.31
C MET A 345 26.27 -6.32 -20.93
N ILE A 346 26.87 -7.21 -20.13
CA ILE A 346 26.37 -7.54 -18.79
C ILE A 346 26.51 -6.33 -17.84
N SER A 347 27.59 -5.55 -17.96
CA SER A 347 27.78 -4.31 -17.19
C SER A 347 26.73 -3.24 -17.55
N ILE A 348 26.39 -3.08 -18.84
CA ILE A 348 25.33 -2.18 -19.30
C ILE A 348 23.98 -2.61 -18.72
N ARG A 349 23.63 -3.90 -18.85
CA ARG A 349 22.39 -4.45 -18.30
C ARG A 349 22.31 -4.28 -16.78
N GLN A 350 23.43 -4.42 -16.07
CA GLN A 350 23.47 -4.22 -14.61
C GLN A 350 23.06 -2.80 -14.22
N ARG A 351 23.47 -1.79 -15.01
CA ARG A 351 23.10 -0.39 -14.75
C ARG A 351 21.59 -0.19 -14.79
N GLU A 352 20.91 -0.78 -15.77
CA GLU A 352 19.45 -0.73 -15.90
C GLU A 352 18.75 -1.43 -14.74
N ILE A 353 19.19 -2.65 -14.39
CA ILE A 353 18.63 -3.41 -13.25
C ILE A 353 18.76 -2.59 -11.96
N ARG A 354 19.95 -2.03 -11.70
CA ARG A 354 20.21 -1.20 -10.52
C ARG A 354 19.33 0.05 -10.47
N ALA A 355 19.10 0.70 -11.61
CA ALA A 355 18.23 1.88 -11.68
C ALA A 355 16.79 1.51 -11.27
N ARG A 356 16.26 0.41 -11.81
CA ARG A 356 14.92 -0.10 -11.47
C ARG A 356 14.81 -0.52 -10.00
N ILE A 357 15.83 -1.19 -9.44
CA ILE A 357 15.85 -1.54 -8.00
C ILE A 357 15.76 -0.26 -7.15
N ARG A 358 16.52 0.78 -7.49
CA ARG A 358 16.52 2.04 -6.73
C ARG A 358 15.18 2.75 -6.80
N GLU A 359 14.51 2.70 -7.95
CA GLU A 359 13.17 3.25 -8.15
C GLU A 359 12.14 2.54 -7.26
N GLU A 360 12.13 1.20 -7.25
CA GLU A 360 11.22 0.41 -6.40
C GLU A 360 11.54 0.58 -4.90
N GLN A 361 12.82 0.58 -4.53
CA GLN A 361 13.22 0.90 -3.15
C GLN A 361 12.80 2.33 -2.74
N GLN A 362 12.81 3.28 -3.67
CA GLN A 362 12.33 4.63 -3.41
C GLN A 362 10.80 4.65 -3.24
N SER A 363 10.07 3.89 -4.06
CA SER A 363 8.63 3.70 -3.88
C SER A 363 8.30 3.14 -2.51
N HIS A 364 9.01 2.10 -2.05
CA HIS A 364 8.81 1.53 -0.72
C HIS A 364 9.08 2.55 0.39
N ARG A 365 10.16 3.34 0.28
CA ARG A 365 10.43 4.43 1.23
C ARG A 365 9.32 5.49 1.22
N SER A 366 8.79 5.83 0.05
CA SER A 366 7.69 6.78 -0.08
C SER A 366 6.37 6.26 0.52
N ASP A 367 6.11 4.95 0.47
CA ASP A 367 5.00 4.33 1.20
C ASP A 367 5.21 4.48 2.72
N ASP A 368 6.43 4.22 3.20
CA ASP A 368 6.78 4.31 4.62
C ASP A 368 6.72 5.77 5.12
N ASP A 369 7.12 6.75 4.29
CA ASP A 369 7.02 8.17 4.62
C ASP A 369 5.56 8.65 4.62
N SER A 370 4.73 8.15 3.71
CA SER A 370 3.27 8.38 3.74
C SER A 370 2.66 7.86 5.04
N ASN A 371 3.16 6.73 5.54
CA ASN A 371 2.80 6.19 6.85
C ASN A 371 3.28 7.08 8.02
N VAL A 372 4.52 7.58 7.99
CA VAL A 372 5.05 8.47 9.05
C VAL A 372 4.36 9.83 9.03
N THR A 373 4.06 10.40 7.88
CA THR A 373 3.35 11.68 7.78
C THR A 373 1.87 11.56 8.21
N ALA A 374 1.24 10.40 8.04
CA ALA A 374 -0.06 10.13 8.67
C ALA A 374 0.00 10.13 10.21
N SER A 375 1.16 9.80 10.79
CA SER A 375 1.42 9.86 12.25
C SER A 375 2.01 11.19 12.74
N SER A 376 2.84 11.89 11.98
CA SER A 376 3.76 12.89 12.55
C SER A 376 3.94 14.13 11.66
N VAL A 377 2.88 14.88 11.37
CA VAL A 377 3.02 16.21 10.72
C VAL A 377 3.56 17.27 11.70
N VAL A 378 3.53 17.05 13.01
CA VAL A 378 3.95 18.06 14.00
C VAL A 378 5.45 18.05 14.30
N GLU A 379 6.14 16.89 14.23
CA GLU A 379 7.57 16.81 14.56
C GLU A 379 8.51 17.28 13.43
N LEU A 380 8.15 17.08 12.15
CA LEU A 380 8.99 17.52 11.03
C LEU A 380 9.01 19.05 10.86
N LEU A 381 7.91 19.74 11.21
CA LEU A 381 7.87 21.21 11.20
C LEU A 381 8.77 21.81 12.30
N LEU A 382 8.90 21.16 13.46
CA LEU A 382 9.76 21.62 14.55
C LEU A 382 11.26 21.35 14.33
N LEU A 383 11.62 20.31 13.58
CA LEU A 383 13.02 20.01 13.22
C LEU A 383 13.55 20.85 12.04
N CYS A 384 12.66 21.39 11.19
CA CYS A 384 13.04 22.24 10.06
C CYS A 384 12.98 23.75 10.37
N LEU A 385 12.35 24.17 11.47
CA LEU A 385 12.28 25.57 11.89
C LEU A 385 13.63 26.26 12.19
N PRO A 386 14.70 25.60 12.68
CA PRO A 386 16.00 26.27 12.81
C PRO A 386 16.72 26.47 11.47
N PHE A 387 16.40 25.70 10.42
CA PHE A 387 17.02 25.85 9.10
C PHE A 387 16.29 26.88 8.22
N PHE A 388 14.97 27.03 8.38
CA PHE A 388 14.19 28.00 7.62
C PHE A 388 14.47 29.46 8.05
N TRP A 389 14.71 29.70 9.34
CA TRP A 389 15.09 31.03 9.84
C TRP A 389 16.52 31.43 9.46
N MET A 390 17.45 30.47 9.37
CA MET A 390 18.84 30.75 8.98
C MET A 390 18.97 31.12 7.50
N PHE A 391 18.11 30.56 6.63
CA PHE A 391 18.05 30.92 5.20
C PHE A 391 17.36 32.29 4.95
N LEU A 392 16.32 32.63 5.71
CA LEU A 392 15.64 33.93 5.60
C LEU A 392 16.50 35.10 6.14
N CYS A 393 17.34 34.88 7.16
CA CYS A 393 18.29 35.89 7.62
C CYS A 393 19.45 36.13 6.65
N PHE A 394 19.90 35.11 5.89
CA PHE A 394 20.95 35.29 4.88
C PHE A 394 20.43 36.00 3.61
N CYS A 395 19.20 35.69 3.15
CA CYS A 395 18.65 36.34 1.96
C CYS A 395 18.21 37.80 2.15
N PHE A 396 17.95 38.26 3.38
CA PHE A 396 17.55 39.66 3.63
C PHE A 396 18.73 40.61 3.89
N CYS A 397 19.93 40.11 4.16
CA CYS A 397 21.12 40.96 4.30
C CYS A 397 21.72 41.37 2.94
N ASP A 398 21.60 40.55 1.90
CA ASP A 398 22.18 40.84 0.58
C ASP A 398 21.26 41.65 -0.36
N LEU A 399 19.98 41.84 -0.01
CA LEU A 399 19.05 42.66 -0.82
C LEU A 399 18.96 44.14 -0.40
N ALA A 400 19.61 44.53 0.70
CA ALA A 400 19.58 45.90 1.21
C ALA A 400 20.66 46.83 0.61
N GLU A 401 21.63 46.29 -0.15
CA GLU A 401 22.71 47.08 -0.79
C GLU A 401 22.55 47.31 -2.31
N ILE A 402 21.46 46.85 -2.94
CA ILE A 402 21.30 46.91 -4.42
C ILE A 402 20.11 47.77 -4.92
N LEU A 403 19.39 48.47 -4.03
CA LEU A 403 18.26 49.34 -4.44
C LEU A 403 18.37 50.78 -3.94
N THR A 404 19.54 51.39 -4.15
CA THR A 404 19.67 52.83 -4.32
C THR A 404 20.18 53.10 -5.74
N ASP A 405 19.25 53.25 -6.68
CA ASP A 405 19.38 53.95 -7.98
C ASP A 405 18.50 53.27 -9.03
N LEU A 406 17.26 53.74 -9.16
CA LEU A 406 16.65 54.10 -10.47
C LEU A 406 15.23 54.64 -10.23
N GLU A 407 15.12 55.97 -10.20
CA GLU A 407 13.88 56.65 -10.60
C GLU A 407 13.74 56.55 -12.12
N ILE A 408 12.51 56.30 -12.61
CA ILE A 408 11.80 57.08 -13.64
C ILE A 408 10.60 56.28 -14.20
N SER A 409 9.41 56.84 -13.93
CA SER A 409 8.19 56.98 -14.75
C SER A 409 7.86 55.97 -15.85
N ILE A 410 6.63 55.43 -15.83
CA ILE A 410 5.62 55.59 -16.90
C ILE A 410 4.22 55.28 -16.35
N LEU A 411 3.29 56.18 -16.70
CA LEU A 411 1.87 56.21 -16.34
C LEU A 411 0.97 55.47 -17.37
N PHE A 412 -0.26 55.17 -16.91
CA PHE A 412 -1.53 54.99 -17.65
C PHE A 412 -1.81 53.69 -18.43
N TRP A 413 -2.70 52.85 -17.88
CA TRP A 413 -4.06 52.62 -18.43
C TRP A 413 -4.98 51.90 -17.39
N PHE A 414 -6.16 52.48 -17.15
CA PHE A 414 -7.30 51.97 -16.36
C PHE A 414 -8.40 51.52 -17.37
N PRO A 415 -9.45 50.72 -17.03
CA PRO A 415 -10.41 51.05 -15.96
C PRO A 415 -11.02 49.90 -15.12
N CYS A 416 -11.59 50.34 -13.99
CA CYS A 416 -12.40 49.63 -12.98
C CYS A 416 -13.70 48.97 -13.49
N PHE A 417 -14.25 48.01 -12.70
CA PHE A 417 -15.59 48.00 -12.07
C PHE A 417 -15.80 46.67 -11.29
N SER A 418 -15.70 46.64 -9.95
CA SER A 418 -16.77 46.76 -8.93
C SER A 418 -17.66 45.51 -8.72
N ILE A 419 -17.44 44.77 -7.62
CA ILE A 419 -18.30 43.68 -7.13
C ILE A 419 -19.22 44.23 -6.02
N LYS A 420 -20.55 44.10 -6.22
CA LYS A 420 -21.60 44.43 -5.26
C LYS A 420 -21.78 43.31 -4.23
N ALA A 421 -21.75 43.66 -2.95
CA ALA A 421 -22.28 42.83 -1.86
C ALA A 421 -23.81 42.93 -1.80
N GLY A 422 -24.50 41.79 -1.73
CA GLY A 422 -25.95 41.68 -1.50
C GLY A 422 -26.28 41.47 -0.01
N PRO A 423 -27.48 41.88 0.47
CA PRO A 423 -27.74 42.05 1.89
C PRO A 423 -28.29 40.79 2.58
N ARG A 424 -27.88 40.62 3.85
CA ARG A 424 -28.54 39.77 4.85
C ARG A 424 -29.97 40.27 5.11
N ARG A 425 -30.92 39.34 5.25
CA ARG A 425 -32.18 39.57 5.96
C ARG A 425 -32.32 38.57 7.11
N TYR A 426 -32.94 39.13 8.16
CA TYR A 426 -33.25 38.58 9.47
C TYR A 426 -34.10 37.31 9.45
#